data_AF-A0A1F6HWQ8-F1
#
_entry.id   AF-A0A1F6HWQ8-F1
#
_cell.length_a   1.000
_cell.length_b   1.000
_cell.length_c   1.000
_cell.angle_alpha   90.00
_cell.angle_beta   90.00
_cell.angle_gamma   90.00
#
_symmetry.space_group_name_H-M   'P 1'
#
loop_
_entity.id
_entity.type
_entity.pdbx_description
1 polymer ?
#
loop_
_entity_poly.entity_id
_entity_poly.type
_entity_poly.pdbx_seq_one_letter_code
_entity_poly.pdbx_strand_id
1 'polypeptide(L)'
;MTTERDMRHFENERSRFGNVLWKGPPLEIIRPLKINALEMKKLEFRLKPEHLPFDGDISLESLPQLEAHVRSRYAHIGLDVIGVWQDISERVYKEGRSVFDNPIEATVINHSGRPIEFVPNAKLFHLFHAPEASYIHGEELESIIGTEKDMPVCIKGEEGKDWIIARETSPATGREEARGVFLRISVERYWIPPSNVPVRVTEEGSFHRVREDLFTYILKKTDDPNYPMARDSFWVGKSSHLELADDIYVKLDHEAYALTNGSFEKVGLQTHSPLVEGGRTRHSLHSENKGDVDWIRVTVVRNGEPARQG
;
A
#
# COMPACT_ATOMS: atom_id res chain seq x y z
N MET A 1 -12.98 -30.57 12.26
CA MET A 1 -14.31 -30.22 12.77
C MET A 1 -14.09 -29.28 13.95
N THR A 2 -14.23 -27.98 13.71
CA THR A 2 -14.12 -26.92 14.73
C THR A 2 -15.37 -26.94 15.59
N THR A 3 -15.22 -26.92 16.92
CA THR A 3 -16.36 -27.01 17.84
C THR A 3 -17.02 -25.64 18.06
N GLU A 4 -18.29 -25.57 18.46
CA GLU A 4 -18.97 -24.30 18.79
C GLU A 4 -18.23 -23.45 19.82
N ARG A 5 -17.45 -24.09 20.71
CA ARG A 5 -16.62 -23.41 21.70
C ARG A 5 -15.42 -22.72 21.06
N ASP A 6 -14.84 -23.32 20.04
CA ASP A 6 -13.74 -22.74 19.27
C ASP A 6 -14.25 -21.53 18.47
N MET A 7 -15.43 -21.64 17.83
CA MET A 7 -16.03 -20.51 17.11
C MET A 7 -16.32 -19.29 17.99
N ARG A 8 -16.84 -19.48 19.21
CA ARG A 8 -17.07 -18.35 20.15
C ARG A 8 -15.77 -17.73 20.64
N HIS A 9 -14.70 -18.51 20.77
CA HIS A 9 -13.38 -17.99 21.11
C HIS A 9 -12.83 -17.15 19.95
N PHE A 10 -12.96 -17.63 18.70
CA PHE A 10 -12.55 -16.90 17.49
C PHE A 10 -13.34 -15.61 17.27
N GLU A 11 -14.66 -15.63 17.44
CA GLU A 11 -15.50 -14.43 17.33
C GLU A 11 -15.14 -13.40 18.42
N ASN A 12 -14.81 -13.84 19.63
CA ASN A 12 -14.34 -12.96 20.71
C ASN A 12 -12.93 -12.40 20.46
N GLU A 13 -12.04 -13.13 19.78
CA GLU A 13 -10.70 -12.65 19.44
C GLU A 13 -10.73 -11.70 18.23
N ARG A 14 -11.48 -12.05 17.19
CA ARG A 14 -11.68 -11.23 16.00
C ARG A 14 -12.45 -9.94 16.30
N SER A 15 -13.43 -10.01 17.22
CA SER A 15 -14.15 -8.81 17.67
C SER A 15 -13.26 -7.84 18.46
N ARG A 16 -12.14 -8.27 19.06
CA ARG A 16 -11.20 -7.35 19.74
C ARG A 16 -10.51 -6.38 18.78
N PHE A 17 -10.36 -6.74 17.51
CA PHE A 17 -9.83 -5.82 16.48
C PHE A 17 -10.90 -4.80 16.01
N GLY A 18 -12.18 -5.05 16.31
CA GLY A 18 -13.29 -4.17 15.93
C GLY A 18 -13.25 -3.78 14.45
N ASN A 19 -13.50 -2.50 14.19
CA ASN A 19 -13.32 -1.89 12.87
C ASN A 19 -12.10 -0.94 12.87
N VAL A 20 -11.18 -1.12 13.82
CA VAL A 20 -10.03 -0.22 13.99
C VAL A 20 -8.98 -0.55 12.96
N LEU A 21 -8.55 0.46 12.22
CA LEU A 21 -7.38 0.34 11.38
C LEU A 21 -6.15 0.32 12.30
N TRP A 22 -5.34 -0.74 12.20
CA TRP A 22 -4.10 -0.82 12.95
C TRP A 22 -2.90 -0.63 12.04
N LYS A 23 -1.91 0.13 12.51
CA LYS A 23 -0.63 0.35 11.83
C LYS A 23 0.52 0.20 12.81
N GLY A 24 1.40 -0.76 12.55
CA GLY A 24 2.56 -1.03 13.36
C GLY A 24 3.73 -0.07 13.12
N PRO A 25 4.73 -0.09 14.02
CA PRO A 25 6.01 0.56 13.78
C PRO A 25 6.75 -0.05 12.58
N PRO A 26 7.73 0.67 12.02
CA PRO A 26 8.50 0.17 10.89
C PRO A 26 9.40 -1.02 11.24
N LEU A 27 9.47 -2.00 10.34
CA LEU A 27 10.41 -3.11 10.41
C LEU A 27 11.84 -2.69 10.08
N GLU A 28 12.78 -3.18 10.88
CA GLU A 28 14.22 -2.94 10.74
C GLU A 28 14.88 -4.04 9.90
N ILE A 29 15.66 -3.64 8.89
CA ILE A 29 16.51 -4.54 8.11
C ILE A 29 17.72 -4.97 8.96
N ILE A 30 17.98 -6.26 9.05
CA ILE A 30 19.02 -6.79 9.95
C ILE A 30 20.40 -6.83 9.28
N ARG A 31 20.45 -7.16 7.99
CA ARG A 31 21.70 -7.42 7.26
C ARG A 31 21.86 -6.50 6.06
N PRO A 32 23.10 -6.09 5.72
CA PRO A 32 23.34 -5.38 4.49
C PRO A 32 22.98 -6.29 3.31
N LEU A 33 22.26 -5.74 2.33
CA LEU A 33 21.88 -6.47 1.13
C LEU A 33 21.99 -5.56 -0.08
N LYS A 34 22.55 -6.09 -1.17
CA LYS A 34 22.44 -5.48 -2.50
C LYS A 34 21.59 -6.37 -3.39
N ILE A 35 20.59 -5.76 -4.01
CA ILE A 35 19.72 -6.36 -5.01
C ILE A 35 20.03 -5.66 -6.32
N ASN A 36 20.46 -6.41 -7.33
CA ASN A 36 20.74 -5.84 -8.64
C ASN A 36 19.44 -5.47 -9.35
N ALA A 37 19.56 -4.73 -10.46
CA ALA A 37 18.41 -4.39 -11.28
C ALA A 37 17.68 -5.65 -11.75
N LEU A 38 16.35 -5.64 -11.71
CA LEU A 38 15.48 -6.73 -12.16
C LEU A 38 15.68 -8.07 -11.40
N GLU A 39 16.29 -8.01 -10.21
CA GLU A 39 16.59 -9.18 -9.38
C GLU A 39 15.58 -9.34 -8.23
N MET A 40 15.28 -10.58 -7.88
CA MET A 40 14.53 -10.97 -6.68
C MET A 40 15.49 -11.52 -5.62
N LYS A 41 15.32 -11.10 -4.35
CA LYS A 41 16.07 -11.65 -3.21
C LYS A 41 15.19 -11.79 -1.97
N LYS A 42 15.70 -12.55 -0.98
CA LYS A 42 15.18 -12.53 0.38
C LYS A 42 15.85 -11.41 1.17
N LEU A 43 15.04 -10.62 1.87
CA LEU A 43 15.47 -9.56 2.78
C LEU A 43 15.03 -9.92 4.20
N GLU A 44 15.96 -9.82 5.15
CA GLU A 44 15.73 -10.19 6.55
C GLU A 44 15.35 -8.97 7.41
N PHE A 45 14.29 -9.12 8.20
CA PHE A 45 13.79 -8.10 9.12
C PHE A 45 13.68 -8.61 10.55
N ARG A 46 13.75 -7.66 11.48
CA ARG A 46 13.48 -7.91 12.90
C ARG A 46 12.00 -7.73 13.19
N LEU A 47 11.34 -8.82 13.60
CA LEU A 47 10.01 -8.76 14.20
C LEU A 47 10.11 -8.61 15.73
N LYS A 48 9.15 -7.92 16.32
CA LYS A 48 9.03 -7.66 17.77
C LYS A 48 7.54 -7.63 18.12
N PRO A 49 7.14 -7.82 19.38
CA PRO A 49 5.72 -7.82 19.76
C PRO A 49 4.96 -6.58 19.30
N GLU A 50 5.54 -5.38 19.40
CA GLU A 50 4.92 -4.13 18.98
C GLU A 50 4.64 -4.04 17.46
N HIS A 51 5.24 -4.93 16.67
CA HIS A 51 5.01 -5.02 15.23
C HIS A 51 3.76 -5.83 14.87
N LEU A 52 3.01 -6.35 15.83
CA LEU A 52 1.76 -7.08 15.56
C LEU A 52 0.59 -6.43 16.31
N PRO A 53 -0.64 -6.50 15.79
CA PRO A 53 -1.83 -6.00 16.47
C PRO A 53 -2.33 -6.92 17.60
N PHE A 54 -1.63 -8.03 17.86
CA PHE A 54 -2.02 -9.06 18.82
C PHE A 54 -0.79 -9.64 19.51
N ASP A 55 -1.03 -10.15 20.72
CA ASP A 55 -0.05 -10.97 21.42
C ASP A 55 -0.01 -12.33 20.71
N GLY A 56 1.17 -12.80 20.29
CA GLY A 56 1.38 -13.93 19.36
C GLY A 56 0.78 -15.30 19.71
N ASP A 57 -0.12 -15.39 20.69
CA ASP A 57 -0.96 -16.53 21.04
C ASP A 57 -2.35 -16.38 20.38
N ILE A 58 -2.43 -16.44 19.04
CA ILE A 58 -3.68 -16.33 18.26
C ILE A 58 -3.84 -17.51 17.30
N SER A 59 -5.08 -17.94 17.09
CA SER A 59 -5.38 -19.02 16.14
C SER A 59 -5.22 -18.61 14.67
N LEU A 60 -4.88 -19.55 13.79
CA LEU A 60 -4.70 -19.31 12.34
C LEU A 60 -5.94 -18.69 11.68
N GLU A 61 -7.11 -19.12 12.13
CA GLU A 61 -8.42 -18.69 11.61
C GLU A 61 -8.79 -17.27 12.06
N SER A 62 -8.16 -16.79 13.14
CA SER A 62 -8.35 -15.46 13.71
C SER A 62 -7.21 -14.50 13.39
N LEU A 63 -6.16 -14.99 12.70
CA LEU A 63 -5.05 -14.14 12.29
C LEU A 63 -5.56 -13.09 11.29
N PRO A 64 -5.41 -11.79 11.61
CA PRO A 64 -5.75 -10.76 10.66
C PRO A 64 -4.87 -10.93 9.41
N GLN A 65 -5.46 -10.67 8.24
CA GLN A 65 -4.65 -10.43 7.05
C GLN A 65 -3.86 -9.15 7.30
N LEU A 66 -2.57 -9.31 7.58
CA LEU A 66 -1.62 -8.23 7.64
C LEU A 66 -1.24 -7.83 6.22
N GLU A 67 -0.87 -6.56 6.06
CA GLU A 67 -0.40 -6.00 4.80
C GLU A 67 0.86 -5.17 5.01
N ALA A 68 1.70 -5.06 3.98
CA ALA A 68 2.87 -4.20 3.96
C ALA A 68 2.52 -2.95 3.22
N HIS A 69 3.15 -1.88 3.65
CA HIS A 69 3.53 -0.86 2.68
C HIS A 69 4.99 -0.47 2.86
N VAL A 70 5.64 -0.18 1.73
CA VAL A 70 6.91 0.53 1.68
C VAL A 70 6.69 1.95 2.25
N ARG A 71 7.60 2.39 3.11
CA ARG A 71 7.57 3.75 3.67
C ARG A 71 7.71 4.79 2.57
N SER A 72 6.84 5.80 2.64
CA SER A 72 6.70 6.86 1.65
C SER A 72 8.00 7.56 1.24
N ARG A 73 9.02 7.64 2.12
CA ARG A 73 10.31 8.28 1.78
C ARG A 73 11.12 7.53 0.71
N TYR A 74 11.01 6.21 0.65
CA TYR A 74 11.68 5.36 -0.33
C TYR A 74 10.69 4.74 -1.31
N ALA A 75 9.46 5.26 -1.36
CA ALA A 75 8.55 4.96 -2.46
C ALA A 75 9.21 5.35 -3.79
N HIS A 76 8.82 4.66 -4.86
CA HIS A 76 9.25 4.91 -6.23
C HIS A 76 10.69 4.52 -6.59
N ILE A 77 11.31 3.62 -5.82
CA ILE A 77 12.63 3.09 -6.16
C ILE A 77 12.57 1.79 -6.99
N GLY A 78 11.37 1.38 -7.44
CA GLY A 78 11.18 0.09 -8.10
C GLY A 78 11.29 -1.10 -7.18
N LEU A 79 10.98 -0.97 -5.89
CA LEU A 79 11.05 -2.09 -4.95
C LEU A 79 9.65 -2.55 -4.59
N ASP A 80 9.34 -3.78 -4.97
CA ASP A 80 8.12 -4.49 -4.56
C ASP A 80 8.45 -5.58 -3.54
N VAL A 81 7.47 -5.93 -2.72
CA VAL A 81 7.62 -6.91 -1.65
C VAL A 81 6.46 -7.88 -1.65
N ILE A 82 6.81 -9.17 -1.77
CA ILE A 82 5.86 -10.26 -1.94
C ILE A 82 5.94 -11.22 -0.76
N GLY A 83 4.78 -11.69 -0.32
CA GLY A 83 4.65 -12.88 0.52
C GLY A 83 4.97 -12.71 2.00
N VAL A 84 5.31 -11.50 2.45
CA VAL A 84 5.71 -11.30 3.87
C VAL A 84 4.58 -11.62 4.82
N TRP A 85 3.33 -11.33 4.45
CA TRP A 85 2.18 -11.43 5.35
C TRP A 85 1.74 -12.86 5.58
N GLN A 86 1.68 -13.64 4.50
CA GLN A 86 1.39 -15.07 4.61
C GLN A 86 2.45 -15.75 5.49
N ASP A 87 3.73 -15.45 5.24
CA ASP A 87 4.85 -16.04 5.98
C ASP A 87 4.86 -15.58 7.46
N ILE A 88 4.61 -14.29 7.76
CA ILE A 88 4.52 -13.79 9.15
C ILE A 88 3.36 -14.44 9.87
N SER A 89 2.16 -14.39 9.30
CA SER A 89 0.96 -14.94 9.93
C SER A 89 1.13 -16.44 10.21
N GLU A 90 1.59 -17.21 9.23
CA GLU A 90 1.81 -18.64 9.40
C GLU A 90 2.87 -18.95 10.47
N ARG A 91 3.96 -18.18 10.50
CA ARG A 91 5.01 -18.37 11.52
C ARG A 91 4.55 -17.97 12.91
N VAL A 92 3.83 -16.86 13.07
CA VAL A 92 3.28 -16.47 14.37
C VAL A 92 2.32 -17.55 14.90
N TYR A 93 1.49 -18.14 14.04
CA TYR A 93 0.64 -19.26 14.44
C TYR A 93 1.43 -20.49 14.90
N LYS A 94 2.47 -20.89 14.16
CA LYS A 94 3.23 -22.12 14.45
C LYS A 94 4.21 -21.97 15.61
N GLU A 95 4.88 -20.83 15.68
CA GLU A 95 6.00 -20.56 16.60
C GLU A 95 5.53 -19.76 17.84
N GLY A 96 4.32 -19.20 17.82
CA GLY A 96 3.82 -18.34 18.88
C GLY A 96 4.79 -17.20 19.18
N ARG A 97 5.08 -16.96 20.45
CA ARG A 97 6.06 -15.94 20.88
C ARG A 97 7.51 -16.21 20.42
N SER A 98 7.87 -17.44 20.07
CA SER A 98 9.26 -17.75 19.63
C SER A 98 9.58 -17.19 18.23
N VAL A 99 8.57 -16.74 17.49
CA VAL A 99 8.76 -16.03 16.21
C VAL A 99 9.62 -14.78 16.36
N PHE A 100 9.61 -14.14 17.54
CA PHE A 100 10.38 -12.92 17.80
C PHE A 100 11.87 -13.19 18.05
N ASP A 101 12.26 -14.44 18.27
CA ASP A 101 13.67 -14.82 18.50
C ASP A 101 14.46 -14.93 17.19
N ASN A 102 13.77 -15.02 16.05
CA ASN A 102 14.37 -15.31 14.74
C ASN A 102 14.05 -14.21 13.71
N PRO A 103 14.99 -13.89 12.79
CA PRO A 103 14.70 -13.05 11.63
C PRO A 103 13.50 -13.55 10.82
N ILE A 104 12.78 -12.62 10.21
CA ILE A 104 11.74 -12.91 9.21
C ILE A 104 12.25 -12.51 7.84
N GLU A 105 12.01 -13.37 6.85
CA GLU A 105 12.38 -13.11 5.47
C GLU A 105 11.17 -12.61 4.67
N ALA A 106 11.35 -11.55 3.88
CA ALA A 106 10.44 -11.21 2.79
C ALA A 106 11.09 -11.50 1.45
N THR A 107 10.30 -11.93 0.48
CA THR A 107 10.73 -11.84 -0.92
C THR A 107 10.57 -10.40 -1.37
N VAL A 108 11.65 -9.82 -1.90
CA VAL A 108 11.64 -8.47 -2.46
C VAL A 108 12.11 -8.53 -3.91
N ILE A 109 11.46 -7.75 -4.77
CA ILE A 109 11.79 -7.66 -6.20
C ILE A 109 12.22 -6.24 -6.51
N ASN A 110 13.40 -6.10 -7.09
CA ASN A 110 13.85 -4.83 -7.66
C ASN A 110 13.43 -4.75 -9.12
N HIS A 111 12.32 -4.08 -9.37
CA HIS A 111 11.79 -3.78 -10.68
C HIS A 111 12.49 -2.60 -11.39
N SER A 112 13.40 -1.89 -10.72
CA SER A 112 14.10 -0.76 -11.34
C SER A 112 15.30 -1.20 -12.20
N GLY A 113 15.73 -0.30 -13.10
CA GLY A 113 16.98 -0.42 -13.85
C GLY A 113 18.25 -0.11 -13.04
N ARG A 114 18.16 0.05 -11.70
CA ARG A 114 19.30 0.36 -10.83
C ARG A 114 19.40 -0.65 -9.69
N PRO A 115 20.61 -0.99 -9.22
CA PRO A 115 20.74 -1.73 -7.98
C PRO A 115 20.17 -0.96 -6.77
N ILE A 116 19.66 -1.67 -5.78
CA ILE A 116 19.24 -1.12 -4.49
C ILE A 116 20.14 -1.71 -3.41
N GLU A 117 20.68 -0.84 -2.56
CA GLU A 117 21.53 -1.22 -1.44
C GLU A 117 20.85 -0.88 -0.12
N PHE A 118 20.67 -1.89 0.73
CA PHE A 118 20.10 -1.77 2.06
C PHE A 118 21.21 -1.73 3.09
N VAL A 119 21.17 -0.73 3.96
CA VAL A 119 22.04 -0.63 5.13
C VAL A 119 21.32 -1.23 6.35
N PRO A 120 22.02 -1.91 7.27
CA PRO A 120 21.41 -2.37 8.53
C PRO A 120 20.68 -1.24 9.27
N ASN A 121 19.61 -1.61 9.98
CA ASN A 121 18.69 -0.72 10.70
C ASN A 121 17.85 0.22 9.80
N ALA A 122 18.02 0.17 8.48
CA ALA A 122 17.11 0.87 7.59
C ALA A 122 15.68 0.37 7.81
N LYS A 123 14.76 1.33 7.95
CA LYS A 123 13.35 1.12 8.25
C LYS A 123 12.56 1.37 6.98
N LEU A 124 12.07 0.30 6.36
CA LEU A 124 11.48 0.36 5.02
C LEU A 124 10.02 -0.05 4.96
N PHE A 125 9.55 -0.94 5.82
CA PHE A 125 8.18 -1.46 5.75
C PHE A 125 7.42 -1.16 7.03
N HIS A 126 6.14 -0.92 6.94
CA HIS A 126 5.22 -0.96 8.07
C HIS A 126 4.22 -2.08 7.83
N LEU A 127 3.77 -2.68 8.93
CA LEU A 127 2.63 -3.58 8.92
C LEU A 127 1.37 -2.77 9.15
N PHE A 128 0.29 -3.14 8.50
CA PHE A 128 -1.02 -2.64 8.87
C PHE A 128 -2.09 -3.73 8.70
N HIS A 129 -3.22 -3.50 9.34
CA HIS A 129 -4.41 -4.32 9.21
C HIS A 129 -5.62 -3.40 9.04
N ALA A 130 -6.38 -3.60 7.98
CA ALA A 130 -7.68 -2.99 7.77
C ALA A 130 -8.74 -4.11 7.82
N PRO A 131 -9.55 -4.19 8.89
CA PRO A 131 -10.65 -5.15 8.97
C PRO A 131 -11.66 -4.96 7.84
N GLU A 132 -12.33 -6.01 7.37
CA GLU A 132 -13.34 -5.89 6.29
C GLU A 132 -14.41 -4.83 6.61
N ALA A 133 -14.84 -4.74 7.87
CA ALA A 133 -15.84 -3.78 8.32
C ALA A 133 -15.33 -2.32 8.42
N SER A 134 -14.04 -2.09 8.16
CA SER A 134 -13.46 -0.74 8.04
C SER A 134 -13.56 -0.18 6.62
N TYR A 135 -13.78 -1.03 5.61
CA TYR A 135 -13.90 -0.60 4.22
C TYR A 135 -15.24 0.06 3.96
N ILE A 136 -15.22 1.22 3.30
CA ILE A 136 -16.41 1.97 2.93
C ILE A 136 -16.75 1.66 1.47
N HIS A 137 -17.96 1.14 1.23
CA HIS A 137 -18.42 0.71 -0.09
C HIS A 137 -19.92 0.99 -0.31
N GLY A 138 -20.40 0.80 -1.53
CA GLY A 138 -21.81 0.98 -1.90
C GLY A 138 -22.30 2.42 -1.73
N GLU A 139 -23.57 2.55 -1.31
CA GLU A 139 -24.22 3.86 -1.10
C GLU A 139 -23.49 4.73 -0.07
N GLU A 140 -22.83 4.12 0.93
CA GLU A 140 -22.05 4.87 1.91
C GLU A 140 -20.88 5.60 1.25
N LEU A 141 -20.12 4.90 0.39
CA LEU A 141 -19.00 5.50 -0.35
C LEU A 141 -19.49 6.64 -1.25
N GLU A 142 -20.60 6.44 -1.95
CA GLU A 142 -21.22 7.45 -2.81
C GLU A 142 -21.64 8.70 -2.02
N SER A 143 -22.10 8.53 -0.77
CA SER A 143 -22.55 9.65 0.07
C SER A 143 -21.42 10.49 0.65
N ILE A 144 -20.18 9.99 0.67
CA ILE A 144 -19.04 10.68 1.30
C ILE A 144 -18.02 11.22 0.29
N ILE A 145 -18.15 10.86 -0.97
CA ILE A 145 -17.26 11.28 -2.05
C ILE A 145 -17.84 12.44 -2.85
N GLY A 146 -17.02 13.45 -3.13
CA GLY A 146 -17.44 14.55 -3.98
C GLY A 146 -16.33 15.55 -4.26
N THR A 147 -16.71 16.68 -4.84
CA THR A 147 -15.78 17.78 -5.16
C THR A 147 -15.86 18.93 -4.14
N GLU A 148 -16.90 18.93 -3.31
CA GLU A 148 -17.12 19.92 -2.26
C GLU A 148 -16.12 19.71 -1.10
N LYS A 149 -15.67 20.81 -0.50
CA LYS A 149 -14.55 20.80 0.46
C LYS A 149 -14.93 20.17 1.81
N ASP A 150 -16.20 20.16 2.14
CA ASP A 150 -16.79 19.61 3.35
C ASP A 150 -17.11 18.10 3.25
N MET A 151 -17.04 17.53 2.04
CA MET A 151 -17.17 16.08 1.85
C MET A 151 -16.02 15.34 2.55
N PRO A 152 -16.28 14.20 3.21
CA PRO A 152 -15.23 13.42 3.87
C PRO A 152 -14.12 12.94 2.92
N VAL A 153 -14.45 12.69 1.67
CA VAL A 153 -13.49 12.42 0.58
C VAL A 153 -13.70 13.46 -0.51
N CYS A 154 -12.91 14.53 -0.47
CA CYS A 154 -12.95 15.61 -1.46
C CYS A 154 -11.90 15.36 -2.55
N ILE A 155 -12.33 15.21 -3.80
CA ILE A 155 -11.45 15.02 -4.95
C ILE A 155 -11.50 16.28 -5.82
N LYS A 156 -10.34 16.85 -6.13
CA LYS A 156 -10.27 17.99 -7.04
C LYS A 156 -10.36 17.51 -8.48
N GLY A 157 -11.23 18.15 -9.26
CA GLY A 157 -11.43 17.87 -10.68
C GLY A 157 -12.88 17.52 -11.00
N GLU A 158 -13.10 17.04 -12.21
CA GLU A 158 -14.40 16.66 -12.77
C GLU A 158 -14.54 15.12 -12.80
N GLU A 159 -15.67 14.60 -12.32
CA GLU A 159 -15.99 13.18 -12.45
C GLU A 159 -16.09 12.78 -13.93
N GLY A 160 -15.56 11.63 -14.32
CA GLY A 160 -15.44 11.18 -15.70
C GLY A 160 -14.18 11.67 -16.42
N LYS A 161 -13.53 12.74 -15.93
CA LYS A 161 -12.25 13.24 -16.47
C LYS A 161 -11.08 12.96 -15.56
N ASP A 162 -11.18 13.39 -14.30
CA ASP A 162 -10.10 13.38 -13.32
C ASP A 162 -10.23 12.25 -12.30
N TRP A 163 -11.47 11.78 -12.09
CA TRP A 163 -11.79 10.66 -11.21
C TRP A 163 -13.11 10.00 -11.61
N ILE A 164 -13.30 8.73 -11.27
CA ILE A 164 -14.52 7.94 -11.55
C ILE A 164 -14.78 6.99 -10.39
N ILE A 165 -16.03 6.80 -9.97
CA ILE A 165 -16.39 5.78 -8.98
C ILE A 165 -16.12 4.38 -9.56
N ALA A 166 -15.27 3.60 -8.87
CA ALA A 166 -15.01 2.22 -9.25
C ALA A 166 -16.18 1.35 -8.79
N ARG A 167 -16.96 0.82 -9.74
CA ARG A 167 -18.09 -0.08 -9.47
C ARG A 167 -17.70 -1.52 -9.79
N GLU A 168 -18.11 -2.44 -8.94
CA GLU A 168 -17.96 -3.87 -9.18
C GLU A 168 -19.23 -4.61 -8.81
N THR A 169 -19.53 -5.70 -9.51
CA THR A 169 -20.63 -6.59 -9.16
C THR A 169 -20.32 -7.32 -7.85
N SER A 170 -21.08 -7.02 -6.81
CA SER A 170 -21.00 -7.68 -5.51
C SER A 170 -21.28 -9.18 -5.65
N PRO A 171 -20.37 -10.07 -5.24
CA PRO A 171 -20.62 -11.51 -5.28
C PRO A 171 -21.81 -11.93 -4.40
N ALA A 172 -22.11 -11.17 -3.35
CA ALA A 172 -23.17 -11.47 -2.40
C ALA A 172 -24.56 -11.07 -2.91
N THR A 173 -24.67 -9.92 -3.58
CA THR A 173 -25.97 -9.33 -3.98
C THR A 173 -26.21 -9.39 -5.49
N GLY A 174 -25.17 -9.62 -6.30
CA GLY A 174 -25.21 -9.57 -7.76
C GLY A 174 -25.43 -8.17 -8.34
N ARG A 175 -25.39 -7.12 -7.50
CA ARG A 175 -25.59 -5.73 -7.89
C ARG A 175 -24.25 -5.01 -8.04
N GLU A 176 -24.20 -4.03 -8.93
CA GLU A 176 -23.06 -3.12 -8.97
C GLU A 176 -23.05 -2.24 -7.72
N GLU A 177 -21.92 -2.26 -7.02
CA GLU A 177 -21.70 -1.48 -5.81
C GLU A 177 -20.40 -0.70 -5.98
N ALA A 178 -20.36 0.53 -5.44
CA ALA A 178 -19.12 1.31 -5.39
C ALA A 178 -18.09 0.58 -4.50
N ARG A 179 -16.89 0.31 -5.00
CA ARG A 179 -15.80 -0.39 -4.28
C ARG A 179 -14.54 0.47 -4.11
N GLY A 180 -14.53 1.67 -4.68
CA GLY A 180 -13.42 2.60 -4.59
C GLY A 180 -13.56 3.72 -5.60
N VAL A 181 -12.43 4.33 -5.93
CA VAL A 181 -12.36 5.46 -6.85
C VAL A 181 -11.17 5.26 -7.78
N PHE A 182 -11.42 5.36 -9.07
CA PHE A 182 -10.35 5.55 -10.05
C PHE A 182 -9.93 7.01 -10.08
N LEU A 183 -8.64 7.27 -9.94
CA LEU A 183 -8.04 8.59 -10.02
C LEU A 183 -7.16 8.67 -11.25
N ARG A 184 -7.30 9.75 -12.03
CA ARG A 184 -6.46 9.95 -13.20
C ARG A 184 -5.05 10.32 -12.80
N ILE A 185 -4.10 9.79 -13.54
CA ILE A 185 -2.67 10.09 -13.41
C ILE A 185 -2.32 11.22 -14.38
N SER A 186 -1.54 12.20 -13.92
CA SER A 186 -1.03 13.31 -14.71
C SER A 186 -0.13 12.84 -15.85
N VAL A 187 -0.12 13.60 -16.95
CA VAL A 187 0.82 13.38 -18.07
C VAL A 187 2.29 13.63 -17.70
N GLU A 188 2.55 14.35 -16.62
CA GLU A 188 3.91 14.50 -16.07
C GLU A 188 4.39 13.14 -15.54
N ARG A 189 5.42 12.59 -16.18
CA ARG A 189 6.00 11.30 -15.84
C ARG A 189 7.43 11.48 -15.33
N TYR A 190 7.74 10.86 -14.20
CA TYR A 190 9.11 10.69 -13.71
C TYR A 190 9.57 9.27 -13.96
N TRP A 191 10.85 8.97 -14.09
CA TRP A 191 11.34 7.59 -14.08
C TRP A 191 12.74 7.48 -13.51
N ILE A 192 13.12 6.27 -13.11
CA ILE A 192 14.50 5.97 -12.72
C ILE A 192 15.24 5.46 -13.95
N PRO A 193 16.19 6.22 -14.53
CA PRO A 193 16.98 5.74 -15.64
C PRO A 193 17.94 4.63 -15.18
N PRO A 194 18.21 3.62 -16.02
CA PRO A 194 19.17 2.57 -15.68
C PRO A 194 20.54 3.13 -15.29
N SER A 195 21.17 2.52 -14.28
CA SER A 195 22.51 2.89 -13.81
C SER A 195 23.11 1.80 -12.95
N ASN A 196 24.43 1.65 -12.96
CA ASN A 196 25.16 0.76 -12.04
C ASN A 196 25.34 1.38 -10.65
N VAL A 197 25.05 2.68 -10.48
CA VAL A 197 25.12 3.37 -9.19
C VAL A 197 23.88 3.02 -8.35
N PRO A 198 24.05 2.40 -7.17
CA PRO A 198 22.93 1.95 -6.37
C PRO A 198 22.14 3.10 -5.76
N VAL A 199 20.82 2.90 -5.61
CA VAL A 199 20.02 3.69 -4.67
C VAL A 199 20.24 3.13 -3.27
N ARG A 200 20.77 3.95 -2.34
CA ARG A 200 21.06 3.52 -0.97
C ARG A 200 19.86 3.81 -0.06
N VAL A 201 19.36 2.77 0.59
CA VAL A 201 18.28 2.84 1.58
C VAL A 201 18.89 2.84 2.97
N THR A 202 18.71 3.94 3.69
CA THR A 202 19.35 4.23 4.99
C THR A 202 18.32 4.62 6.04
N GLU A 203 18.71 4.64 7.31
CA GLU A 203 17.86 5.22 8.36
C GLU A 203 17.89 6.76 8.35
N GLU A 204 19.00 7.34 7.90
CA GLU A 204 19.25 8.78 7.92
C GLU A 204 18.35 9.57 6.94
N GLY A 205 18.14 10.85 7.28
CA GLY A 205 17.40 11.81 6.45
C GLY A 205 15.94 12.00 6.87
N SER A 206 15.41 13.21 6.67
CA SER A 206 13.97 13.47 6.79
C SER A 206 13.23 12.95 5.55
N PHE A 207 11.90 12.78 5.64
CA PHE A 207 11.10 12.43 4.46
C PHE A 207 11.35 13.42 3.30
N HIS A 208 11.30 14.72 3.60
CA HIS A 208 11.51 15.79 2.62
C HIS A 208 12.88 15.70 1.95
N ARG A 209 13.95 15.51 2.72
CA ARG A 209 15.31 15.42 2.18
C ARG A 209 15.49 14.22 1.25
N VAL A 210 15.06 13.03 1.68
CA VAL A 210 15.19 11.82 0.84
C VAL A 210 14.39 11.99 -0.46
N ARG A 211 13.19 12.57 -0.38
CA ARG A 211 12.35 12.84 -1.56
C ARG A 211 13.00 13.86 -2.50
N GLU A 212 13.52 14.95 -1.97
CA GLU A 212 14.23 15.95 -2.75
C GLU A 212 15.45 15.35 -3.46
N ASP A 213 16.24 14.53 -2.76
CA ASP A 213 17.41 13.85 -3.32
C ASP A 213 17.00 12.89 -4.45
N LEU A 214 15.94 12.10 -4.26
CA LEU A 214 15.41 11.21 -5.31
C LEU A 214 14.95 12.00 -6.55
N PHE A 215 14.20 13.09 -6.37
CA PHE A 215 13.68 13.90 -7.49
C PHE A 215 14.76 14.71 -8.20
N THR A 216 15.81 15.11 -7.48
CA THR A 216 16.90 15.94 -8.02
C THR A 216 17.96 15.10 -8.73
N TYR A 217 18.36 13.97 -8.13
CA TYR A 217 19.55 13.23 -8.57
C TYR A 217 19.25 11.87 -9.21
N ILE A 218 18.11 11.26 -8.90
CA ILE A 218 17.78 9.90 -9.37
C ILE A 218 16.74 9.94 -10.48
N LEU A 219 15.61 10.61 -10.24
CA LEU A 219 14.50 10.65 -11.19
C LEU A 219 14.79 11.60 -12.36
N LYS A 220 14.30 11.23 -13.53
CA LYS A 220 14.20 12.10 -14.71
C LYS A 220 12.74 12.37 -15.01
N LYS A 221 12.44 13.55 -15.53
CA LYS A 221 11.08 14.02 -15.85
C LYS A 221 10.93 14.15 -17.36
N THR A 222 9.76 13.80 -17.88
CA THR A 222 9.28 14.12 -19.23
C THR A 222 7.82 14.55 -19.15
N ASP A 223 7.47 15.53 -19.98
CA ASP A 223 6.09 15.94 -20.21
C ASP A 223 5.57 15.42 -21.57
N ASP A 224 6.39 14.66 -22.32
CA ASP A 224 5.98 14.01 -23.55
C ASP A 224 5.27 12.67 -23.25
N PRO A 225 3.95 12.58 -23.48
CA PRO A 225 3.20 11.34 -23.22
C PRO A 225 3.62 10.18 -24.13
N ASN A 226 4.28 10.48 -25.26
CA ASN A 226 4.77 9.50 -26.22
C ASN A 226 6.26 9.18 -26.03
N TYR A 227 6.89 9.66 -24.95
CA TYR A 227 8.29 9.40 -24.70
C TYR A 227 8.53 7.87 -24.64
N PRO A 228 9.42 7.30 -25.47
CA PRO A 228 9.64 5.87 -25.53
C PRO A 228 10.36 5.41 -24.26
N MET A 229 9.56 5.03 -23.26
CA MET A 229 10.06 4.42 -22.04
C MET A 229 10.71 3.08 -22.38
N ALA A 230 11.90 2.82 -21.85
CA ALA A 230 12.50 1.50 -21.98
C ALA A 230 11.54 0.45 -21.38
N ARG A 231 11.43 -0.72 -22.03
CA ARG A 231 10.44 -1.76 -21.71
C ARG A 231 10.42 -2.19 -20.24
N ASP A 232 11.54 -2.03 -19.53
CA ASP A 232 11.71 -2.39 -18.12
C ASP A 232 11.84 -1.19 -17.18
N SER A 233 11.56 0.03 -17.67
CA SER A 233 11.54 1.23 -16.85
C SER A 233 10.14 1.50 -16.31
N PHE A 234 10.06 1.65 -15.00
CA PHE A 234 8.87 2.17 -14.34
C PHE A 234 8.87 3.69 -14.41
N TRP A 235 7.68 4.27 -14.56
CA TRP A 235 7.49 5.70 -14.42
C TRP A 235 6.56 6.02 -13.25
N VAL A 236 6.76 7.18 -12.65
CA VAL A 236 5.97 7.71 -11.55
C VAL A 236 5.08 8.81 -12.07
N GLY A 237 3.78 8.71 -11.83
CA GLY A 237 2.82 9.76 -12.10
C GLY A 237 2.18 10.29 -10.83
N LYS A 238 1.65 11.51 -10.89
CA LYS A 238 0.85 12.12 -9.82
C LYS A 238 -0.62 11.93 -10.10
N SER A 239 -1.40 11.54 -9.10
CA SER A 239 -2.86 11.49 -9.21
C SER A 239 -3.50 12.87 -9.08
N SER A 240 -4.78 12.95 -9.43
CA SER A 240 -5.70 13.99 -8.93
C SER A 240 -5.58 14.15 -7.41
N HIS A 241 -5.75 15.38 -6.93
CA HIS A 241 -5.61 15.70 -5.52
C HIS A 241 -6.81 15.19 -4.70
N LEU A 242 -6.51 14.61 -3.54
CA LEU A 242 -7.50 14.25 -2.53
C LEU A 242 -7.29 15.04 -1.25
N GLU A 243 -8.39 15.48 -0.65
CA GLU A 243 -8.47 16.01 0.71
C GLU A 243 -9.37 15.04 1.50
N LEU A 244 -8.85 14.48 2.59
CA LEU A 244 -9.53 13.45 3.38
C LEU A 244 -9.88 14.01 4.76
N ALA A 245 -11.09 13.74 5.24
CA ALA A 245 -11.46 14.03 6.62
C ALA A 245 -10.61 13.26 7.64
N ASP A 246 -10.66 13.70 8.88
CA ASP A 246 -10.09 12.95 10.00
C ASP A 246 -10.73 11.55 10.05
N ASP A 247 -9.97 10.56 10.50
CA ASP A 247 -10.36 9.14 10.57
C ASP A 247 -10.68 8.44 9.23
N ILE A 248 -10.56 9.14 8.10
CA ILE A 248 -10.65 8.54 6.76
C ILE A 248 -9.24 8.29 6.21
N TYR A 249 -9.08 7.11 5.62
CA TYR A 249 -7.87 6.64 4.99
C TYR A 249 -8.19 6.25 3.55
N VAL A 250 -7.20 6.39 2.68
CA VAL A 250 -7.24 5.76 1.37
C VAL A 250 -6.08 4.79 1.24
N LYS A 251 -6.41 3.58 0.79
CA LYS A 251 -5.45 2.56 0.40
C LYS A 251 -5.36 2.57 -1.11
N LEU A 252 -4.15 2.72 -1.62
CA LEU A 252 -3.88 2.64 -3.04
C LEU A 252 -3.63 1.19 -3.43
N ASP A 253 -4.32 0.71 -4.46
CA ASP A 253 -4.21 -0.68 -4.89
C ASP A 253 -2.86 -0.96 -5.59
N HIS A 254 -2.46 -2.23 -5.56
CA HIS A 254 -1.26 -2.72 -6.23
C HIS A 254 -1.37 -2.76 -7.76
N GLU A 255 -2.55 -2.47 -8.30
CA GLU A 255 -2.85 -2.53 -9.71
C GLU A 255 -3.06 -1.13 -10.27
N ALA A 256 -2.65 -0.95 -11.52
CA ALA A 256 -2.86 0.27 -12.27
C ALA A 256 -3.55 -0.03 -13.60
N TYR A 257 -4.32 0.93 -14.08
CA TYR A 257 -5.36 0.71 -15.08
C TYR A 257 -5.24 1.64 -16.28
N ALA A 258 -5.72 1.13 -17.42
CA ALA A 258 -5.99 1.89 -18.64
C ALA A 258 -7.49 1.80 -18.94
N LEU A 259 -8.05 2.86 -19.53
CA LEU A 259 -9.44 2.87 -19.97
C LEU A 259 -9.49 2.50 -21.46
N THR A 260 -9.78 1.23 -21.76
CA THR A 260 -9.85 0.70 -23.12
C THR A 260 -11.31 0.42 -23.47
N ASN A 261 -11.85 1.03 -24.53
CA ASN A 261 -13.22 0.81 -25.01
C ASN A 261 -14.30 0.96 -23.91
N GLY A 262 -14.10 1.88 -22.97
CA GLY A 262 -15.03 2.13 -21.85
C GLY A 262 -14.92 1.14 -20.69
N SER A 263 -13.92 0.25 -20.68
CA SER A 263 -13.65 -0.68 -19.58
C SER A 263 -12.25 -0.44 -19.00
N PHE A 264 -12.11 -0.54 -17.68
CA PHE A 264 -10.83 -0.43 -17.00
C PHE A 264 -10.09 -1.77 -17.05
N GLU A 265 -8.95 -1.78 -17.73
CA GLU A 265 -8.08 -2.94 -17.88
C GLU A 265 -6.85 -2.81 -16.98
N LYS A 266 -6.50 -3.89 -16.28
CA LYS A 266 -5.30 -3.98 -15.46
C LYS A 266 -4.08 -4.08 -16.37
N VAL A 267 -3.24 -3.05 -16.38
CA VAL A 267 -2.10 -2.95 -17.32
C VAL A 267 -0.77 -2.65 -16.63
N GLY A 268 -0.79 -2.24 -15.37
CA GLY A 268 0.40 -1.86 -14.61
C GLY A 268 0.45 -2.46 -13.21
N LEU A 269 1.66 -2.50 -12.67
CA LEU A 269 1.96 -2.87 -11.28
C LEU A 269 2.34 -1.61 -10.52
N GLN A 270 1.77 -1.47 -9.32
CA GLN A 270 2.15 -0.48 -8.35
C GLN A 270 2.94 -1.12 -7.19
N THR A 271 4.21 -0.76 -7.07
CA THR A 271 5.18 -1.37 -6.13
C THR A 271 5.15 -0.74 -4.74
N HIS A 272 4.50 0.42 -4.59
CA HIS A 272 4.20 1.03 -3.29
C HIS A 272 2.69 1.25 -3.15
N SER A 273 2.04 0.55 -2.23
CA SER A 273 0.61 0.69 -1.92
C SER A 273 0.43 1.47 -0.61
N PRO A 274 0.56 2.80 -0.62
CA PRO A 274 0.51 3.58 0.61
C PRO A 274 -0.89 3.54 1.20
N LEU A 275 -0.94 3.29 2.51
CA LEU A 275 -2.06 3.71 3.33
C LEU A 275 -1.86 5.20 3.66
N VAL A 276 -2.73 6.05 3.12
CA VAL A 276 -2.70 7.50 3.34
C VAL A 276 -3.75 7.87 4.37
N GLU A 277 -3.28 8.43 5.48
CA GLU A 277 -4.09 8.96 6.57
C GLU A 277 -4.63 10.35 6.20
N GLY A 278 -5.88 10.61 6.58
CA GLY A 278 -6.50 11.92 6.47
C GLY A 278 -5.97 12.94 7.46
N GLY A 279 -6.72 14.02 7.66
CA GLY A 279 -6.25 15.21 8.40
C GLY A 279 -6.51 16.52 7.66
N ARG A 280 -7.41 16.51 6.67
CA ARG A 280 -7.74 17.62 5.76
C ARG A 280 -6.51 18.27 5.12
N THR A 281 -5.46 17.49 4.95
CA THR A 281 -4.27 17.89 4.20
C THR A 281 -4.50 17.50 2.75
N ARG A 282 -3.97 18.29 1.80
CA ARG A 282 -4.07 17.94 0.39
C ARG A 282 -3.01 16.89 0.06
N HIS A 283 -3.45 15.74 -0.43
CA HIS A 283 -2.60 14.64 -0.85
C HIS A 283 -2.58 14.56 -2.39
N SER A 284 -1.39 14.47 -2.97
CA SER A 284 -1.19 13.86 -4.29
C SER A 284 -0.67 12.47 -4.07
N LEU A 285 -1.39 11.47 -4.57
CA LEU A 285 -0.87 10.13 -4.59
C LEU A 285 0.09 10.04 -5.75
N HIS A 286 1.22 9.39 -5.52
CA HIS A 286 2.09 9.02 -6.61
C HIS A 286 1.87 7.54 -6.89
N SER A 287 1.93 7.15 -8.15
CA SER A 287 1.85 5.75 -8.56
C SER A 287 3.05 5.44 -9.44
N GLU A 288 3.70 4.31 -9.18
CA GLU A 288 4.82 3.80 -9.96
C GLU A 288 4.24 2.75 -10.90
N ASN A 289 4.45 2.90 -12.20
CA ASN A 289 3.71 2.21 -13.23
C ASN A 289 4.62 1.64 -14.31
N LYS A 290 4.24 0.48 -14.84
CA LYS A 290 4.81 -0.09 -16.06
C LYS A 290 3.75 -0.04 -17.16
N GLY A 291 4.11 0.47 -18.33
CA GLY A 291 3.20 0.58 -19.49
C GLY A 291 2.40 1.88 -19.55
N ASP A 292 1.47 1.95 -20.49
CA ASP A 292 0.59 3.10 -20.73
C ASP A 292 -0.60 3.08 -19.74
N VAL A 293 -0.31 3.48 -18.51
CA VAL A 293 -1.28 3.59 -17.42
C VAL A 293 -1.80 5.02 -17.33
N ASP A 294 -3.11 5.17 -17.23
CA ASP A 294 -3.74 6.49 -17.06
C ASP A 294 -4.51 6.62 -15.74
N TRP A 295 -4.74 5.53 -15.03
CA TRP A 295 -5.61 5.49 -13.87
C TRP A 295 -5.08 4.59 -12.75
N ILE A 296 -5.32 4.98 -11.51
CA ILE A 296 -5.10 4.15 -10.32
C ILE A 296 -6.39 3.99 -9.54
N ARG A 297 -6.55 2.87 -8.83
CA ARG A 297 -7.69 2.67 -7.93
C ARG A 297 -7.28 2.92 -6.49
N VAL A 298 -8.10 3.69 -5.77
CA VAL A 298 -8.03 3.80 -4.32
C VAL A 298 -9.27 3.22 -3.68
N THR A 299 -9.08 2.53 -2.56
CA THR A 299 -10.15 2.05 -1.70
C THR A 299 -10.20 2.90 -0.45
N VAL A 300 -11.41 3.27 -0.03
CA VAL A 300 -11.63 4.12 1.15
C VAL A 300 -11.83 3.25 2.38
N VAL A 301 -11.13 3.61 3.45
CA VAL A 301 -11.15 2.90 4.73
C VAL A 301 -11.43 3.92 5.84
N ARG A 302 -12.28 3.57 6.79
CA ARG A 302 -12.51 4.34 8.01
C ARG A 302 -11.76 3.71 9.16
N ASN A 303 -11.09 4.52 9.96
CA ASN A 303 -10.66 4.08 11.27
C ASN A 303 -11.89 4.04 12.20
N GLY A 304 -12.34 2.83 12.56
CA GLY A 304 -13.48 2.64 13.44
C GLY A 304 -13.16 2.88 14.92
N GLU A 305 -14.17 2.69 15.77
CA GLU A 305 -13.99 2.69 17.22
C GLU A 305 -13.41 1.35 17.71
N PRO A 306 -12.58 1.34 18.76
CA PRO A 306 -12.19 0.12 19.46
C PRO A 306 -13.42 -0.67 19.86
N ALA A 307 -13.34 -2.00 19.83
CA ALA A 307 -14.39 -2.83 20.36
C ALA A 307 -14.68 -2.43 21.81
N ARG A 308 -15.96 -2.16 22.13
CA ARG A 308 -16.35 -1.87 23.52
C ARG A 308 -15.93 -3.07 24.37
N GLN A 309 -15.04 -2.83 25.34
CA GLN A 309 -14.72 -3.83 26.35
C GLN A 309 -16.00 -4.10 27.14
N GLY A 310 -16.62 -5.25 26.88
CA GLY A 310 -17.73 -5.81 27.66
C GLY A 310 -17.21 -6.76 28.73
#